data_AF-A0A2G2KIF6-F1
#
_entry.id   AF-A0A2G2KIF6-F1
#
_cell.length_a   1.000
_cell.length_b   1.000
_cell.length_c   1.000
_cell.angle_alpha   90.00
_cell.angle_beta   90.00
_cell.angle_gamma   90.00
#
_symmetry.space_group_name_H-M   'P 1'
#
loop_
_entity.id
_entity.type
_entity.pdbx_description
1 polymer ?
#
loop_
_entity_poly.entity_id
_entity_poly.type
_entity_poly.pdbx_seq_one_letter_code
_entity_poly.pdbx_strand_id
1 'polypeptide(L)'
;MKPNLDYINEISDNDTVFKNKLISIIKREFPLEKEEFLSNYNTNQYILAAQNVHKLKHKINMFGLKKGYEIAIKFENELNDEKFDSYEDFIVILDLIDNYLNKI
;
A
#
# COMPACT_ATOMS: atom_id res chain seq x y z
N MET A 1 -12.05 8.19 -0.33
CA MET A 1 -10.62 8.00 0.05
C MET A 1 -9.80 8.68 -1.03
N LYS A 2 -8.87 9.58 -0.70
CA LYS A 2 -8.02 10.26 -1.68
C LYS A 2 -6.57 10.30 -1.16
N PRO A 3 -5.59 9.80 -1.92
CA PRO A 3 -4.19 9.89 -1.54
C PRO A 3 -3.69 11.33 -1.44
N ASN A 4 -2.74 11.58 -0.55
CA ASN A 4 -2.02 12.85 -0.44
C ASN A 4 -0.55 12.63 -0.07
N LEU A 5 0.24 13.71 -0.03
CA LEU A 5 1.65 13.70 0.37
C LEU A 5 1.86 14.37 1.73
N ASP A 6 0.82 14.57 2.54
CA ASP A 6 0.91 15.39 3.76
C ASP A 6 1.94 14.80 4.73
N TYR A 7 1.89 13.49 4.97
CA TYR A 7 2.87 12.77 5.78
C TYR A 7 4.29 12.84 5.18
N ILE A 8 4.40 12.68 3.86
CA ILE A 8 5.69 12.78 3.17
C ILE A 8 6.27 14.19 3.28
N ASN A 9 5.44 15.23 3.18
CA ASN A 9 5.84 16.62 3.32
C ASN A 9 6.32 16.91 4.75
N GLU A 10 5.61 16.38 5.76
CA GLU A 10 5.97 16.50 7.18
C GLU A 10 7.35 15.91 7.45
N ILE A 11 7.60 14.67 7.04
CA ILE A 11 8.91 14.02 7.28
C ILE A 11 10.05 14.58 6.42
N SER A 12 9.72 15.30 5.34
CA SER A 12 10.73 15.91 4.48
C SER A 12 11.18 17.27 4.97
N ASP A 13 10.43 17.93 5.86
CA ASP A 13 10.78 19.24 6.47
C ASP A 13 11.34 20.27 5.46
N ASN A 14 10.59 20.52 4.38
CA ASN A 14 10.96 21.38 3.24
C ASN A 14 12.18 20.93 2.39
N ASP A 15 12.84 19.81 2.73
CA ASP A 15 13.88 19.20 1.89
C ASP A 15 13.24 18.53 0.66
N THR A 16 13.26 19.27 -0.45
CA THR A 16 12.72 18.82 -1.73
C THR A 16 13.54 17.69 -2.35
N VAL A 17 14.86 17.64 -2.09
CA VAL A 17 15.73 16.57 -2.60
C VAL A 17 15.39 15.25 -1.91
N PHE A 18 15.26 15.28 -0.58
CA PHE A 18 14.84 14.13 0.21
C PHE A 18 13.44 13.65 -0.21
N LYS A 19 12.46 14.56 -0.32
CA LYS A 19 11.10 14.25 -0.77
C LYS A 19 11.09 13.52 -2.12
N ASN A 20 11.79 14.06 -3.11
CA ASN A 20 11.83 13.49 -4.46
C ASN A 20 12.52 12.13 -4.49
N LYS A 21 13.61 11.97 -3.72
CA LYS A 21 14.27 10.67 -3.54
C LYS A 21 13.31 9.65 -2.93
N LEU A 22 12.59 10.00 -1.87
CA LEU A 22 11.62 9.11 -1.24
C LEU A 22 10.50 8.70 -2.21
N ILE A 23 9.90 9.66 -2.91
CA ILE A 23 8.84 9.39 -3.90
C ILE A 23 9.38 8.46 -5.02
N SER A 24 10.58 8.70 -5.52
CA SER A 24 11.17 7.85 -6.57
C SER A 24 11.40 6.41 -6.12
N ILE A 25 11.79 6.20 -4.85
CA ILE A 25 11.94 4.87 -4.27
C ILE A 25 10.57 4.18 -4.19
N ILE A 26 9.55 4.87 -3.69
CA ILE A 26 8.19 4.32 -3.58
C ILE A 26 7.63 3.97 -4.96
N LYS A 27 7.80 4.83 -5.97
CA LYS A 27 7.36 4.55 -7.35
C LYS A 27 7.99 3.30 -7.95
N ARG A 28 9.22 2.97 -7.55
CA ARG A 28 9.92 1.76 -8.01
C ARG A 28 9.48 0.52 -7.24
N GLU A 29 9.29 0.63 -5.93
CA GLU A 29 9.01 -0.51 -5.05
C GLU A 29 7.53 -0.92 -5.05
N PHE A 30 6.61 0.05 -5.01
CA PHE A 30 5.19 -0.21 -4.82
C PHE A 30 4.59 -1.16 -5.87
N PRO A 31 4.88 -1.00 -7.19
CA PRO A 31 4.38 -1.93 -8.20
C PRO A 31 4.88 -3.36 -7.98
N LEU A 32 6.14 -3.52 -7.59
CA LEU A 32 6.75 -4.84 -7.33
C LEU A 32 6.13 -5.52 -6.11
N GLU A 33 5.89 -4.76 -5.04
CA GLU A 33 5.22 -5.27 -3.84
C GLU A 33 3.75 -5.66 -4.11
N LYS A 34 3.05 -4.89 -4.96
CA LYS A 34 1.70 -5.23 -5.41
C LYS A 34 1.69 -6.51 -6.24
N GLU A 35 2.63 -6.65 -7.18
CA GLU A 35 2.77 -7.88 -7.99
C GLU A 35 3.11 -9.09 -7.12
N GLU A 36 4.00 -8.94 -6.14
CA GLU A 36 4.35 -9.99 -5.18
C GLU A 36 3.12 -10.42 -4.37
N PHE A 37 2.34 -9.46 -3.85
CA PHE A 37 1.07 -9.73 -3.19
C PHE A 37 0.10 -10.53 -4.08
N LEU A 38 -0.14 -10.07 -5.31
CA LEU A 38 -1.06 -10.72 -6.24
C LEU A 38 -0.58 -12.14 -6.58
N SER A 39 0.71 -12.34 -6.78
CA SER A 39 1.30 -13.65 -7.04
C SER A 39 1.08 -14.61 -5.87
N ASN A 40 1.39 -14.18 -4.64
CA ASN A 40 1.19 -15.00 -3.44
C ASN A 40 -0.29 -15.28 -3.19
N TYR A 41 -1.17 -14.30 -3.40
CA TYR A 41 -2.61 -14.48 -3.27
C TYR A 41 -3.14 -15.50 -4.29
N ASN A 42 -2.80 -15.35 -5.57
CA ASN A 42 -3.26 -16.23 -6.66
C ASN A 42 -2.69 -17.65 -6.59
N THR A 43 -1.59 -17.85 -5.87
CA THR A 43 -0.98 -19.17 -5.63
C THR A 43 -1.37 -19.76 -4.27
N ASN A 44 -2.38 -19.18 -3.60
CA ASN A 44 -2.90 -19.58 -2.29
C ASN A 44 -1.85 -19.57 -1.16
N GLN A 45 -0.78 -18.79 -1.32
CA GLN A 45 0.25 -18.59 -0.30
C GLN A 45 -0.18 -17.49 0.68
N TYR A 46 -1.29 -17.69 1.40
CA TYR A 46 -1.98 -16.62 2.15
C TYR A 46 -1.14 -16.03 3.30
N ILE A 47 -0.27 -16.81 3.93
CA ILE A 47 0.66 -16.30 4.96
C ILE A 47 1.66 -15.31 4.32
N LEU A 48 2.17 -15.61 3.12
CA LEU A 48 3.05 -14.69 2.40
C LEU A 48 2.29 -13.46 1.91
N ALA A 49 1.07 -13.66 1.40
CA ALA A 49 0.19 -12.55 1.02
C ALA A 49 -0.09 -11.61 2.20
N ALA A 50 -0.32 -12.13 3.41
CA ALA A 50 -0.50 -11.33 4.62
C ALA A 50 0.75 -10.50 4.95
N GLN A 51 1.95 -11.07 4.78
CA GLN A 51 3.21 -10.32 4.92
C GLN A 51 3.35 -9.22 3.86
N ASN A 52 2.87 -9.44 2.64
CA ASN A 52 2.83 -8.38 1.63
C ASN A 52 1.84 -7.26 2.02
N VAL A 53 0.64 -7.61 2.51
CA VAL A 53 -0.33 -6.63 3.03
C VAL A 53 0.26 -5.80 4.18
N HIS A 54 1.03 -6.43 5.07
CA HIS A 54 1.75 -5.73 6.14
C HIS A 54 2.76 -4.70 5.62
N LYS A 55 3.46 -4.97 4.53
CA LYS A 55 4.36 -3.98 3.90
C LYS A 55 3.55 -2.87 3.24
N LEU A 56 2.52 -3.25 2.46
CA LEU A 56 1.67 -2.33 1.72
C LEU A 56 0.90 -1.36 2.64
N LYS A 57 0.42 -1.81 3.82
CA LYS A 57 -0.30 -0.94 4.76
C LYS A 57 0.53 0.25 5.24
N HIS A 58 1.85 0.10 5.40
CA HIS A 58 2.71 1.23 5.74
C HIS A 58 2.70 2.29 4.65
N LYS A 59 2.80 1.88 3.39
CA LYS A 59 2.71 2.80 2.24
C LYS A 59 1.31 3.41 2.11
N ILE A 60 0.24 2.65 2.36
CA ILE A 60 -1.13 3.16 2.43
C ILE A 60 -1.25 4.29 3.47
N ASN A 61 -0.68 4.09 4.67
CA ASN A 61 -0.65 5.13 5.71
C ASN A 61 0.19 6.35 5.30
N MET A 62 1.33 6.15 4.64
CA MET A 62 2.18 7.24 4.12
C MET A 62 1.45 8.13 3.11
N PHE A 63 0.47 7.60 2.38
CA PHE A 63 -0.38 8.37 1.46
C PHE A 63 -1.64 8.95 2.11
N GLY A 64 -1.73 8.96 3.44
CA GLY A 64 -2.83 9.59 4.19
C GLY A 64 -4.17 8.84 4.13
N LEU A 65 -4.17 7.58 3.67
CA LEU A 65 -5.39 6.79 3.48
C LEU A 65 -5.81 6.07 4.77
N LYS A 66 -6.26 6.81 5.80
CA LYS A 66 -6.65 6.24 7.12
C LYS A 66 -7.64 5.06 7.03
N LYS A 67 -8.76 5.23 6.30
CA LYS A 67 -9.72 4.13 6.07
C LYS A 67 -9.10 2.96 5.30
N GLY A 68 -8.21 3.26 4.35
CA GLY A 68 -7.50 2.21 3.60
C GLY A 68 -6.55 1.41 4.49
N TYR A 69 -5.92 2.07 5.46
CA TYR A 69 -5.07 1.42 6.44
C TYR A 69 -5.85 0.45 7.35
N GLU A 70 -7.04 0.85 7.80
CA GLU A 70 -7.95 -0.02 8.57
C GLU A 70 -8.39 -1.25 7.76
N ILE A 71 -8.74 -1.06 6.48
CA ILE A 71 -9.07 -2.15 5.56
C ILE A 71 -7.87 -3.10 5.39
N ALA A 72 -6.66 -2.57 5.24
CA ALA A 72 -5.45 -3.39 5.10
C ALA A 72 -5.17 -4.22 6.37
N ILE A 73 -5.36 -3.66 7.58
CA ILE A 73 -5.26 -4.43 8.84
C ILE A 73 -6.29 -5.55 8.87
N LYS A 74 -7.55 -5.26 8.49
CA LYS A 74 -8.61 -6.27 8.46
C LYS A 74 -8.25 -7.39 7.50
N PHE A 75 -7.82 -7.04 6.28
CA PHE A 75 -7.48 -8.01 5.25
C PHE A 75 -6.22 -8.84 5.59
N GLU A 76 -5.20 -8.24 6.22
CA GLU A 76 -4.03 -8.96 6.75
C GLU A 76 -4.44 -10.08 7.72
N ASN A 77 -5.38 -9.79 8.63
CA ASN A 77 -5.89 -10.79 9.58
C ASN A 77 -6.78 -11.83 8.89
N GLU A 78 -7.62 -11.41 7.94
CA GLU A 78 -8.45 -12.32 7.14
C GLU A 78 -7.61 -13.35 6.39
N LEU A 79 -6.48 -12.94 5.79
CA LEU A 79 -5.57 -13.86 5.10
C LEU A 79 -4.98 -14.93 6.03
N ASN A 80 -4.69 -14.59 7.29
CA ASN A 80 -4.22 -15.57 8.28
C ASN A 80 -5.31 -16.59 8.68
N ASP A 81 -6.58 -16.21 8.53
CA ASP A 81 -7.77 -17.02 8.80
C ASP A 81 -8.34 -17.70 7.53
N GLU A 82 -7.69 -17.55 6.37
CA GLU A 82 -8.21 -17.95 5.05
C GLU A 82 -9.60 -17.35 4.72
N LYS A 83 -9.82 -16.10 5.11
CA LYS A 83 -10.99 -15.28 4.76
C LYS A 83 -10.58 -14.20 3.77
N PHE A 84 -11.53 -13.71 2.98
CA PHE A 84 -11.23 -12.79 1.86
C PHE A 84 -12.25 -11.66 1.70
N ASP A 85 -13.04 -11.38 2.72
CA ASP A 85 -14.16 -10.41 2.65
C ASP A 85 -13.71 -9.00 2.26
N SER A 86 -12.47 -8.63 2.59
CA SER A 86 -11.90 -7.30 2.31
C SER A 86 -11.02 -7.23 1.06
N TYR A 87 -10.94 -8.31 0.27
CA TYR A 87 -10.05 -8.36 -0.90
C TYR A 87 -10.36 -7.27 -1.93
N GLU A 88 -11.62 -7.12 -2.34
CA GLU A 88 -12.01 -6.14 -3.35
C GLU A 88 -11.70 -4.70 -2.91
N ASP A 89 -12.03 -4.38 -1.65
CA ASP A 89 -11.72 -3.08 -1.05
C ASP A 89 -10.20 -2.83 -0.99
N PHE A 90 -9.42 -3.86 -0.67
CA PHE A 90 -7.95 -3.77 -0.65
C PHE A 90 -7.38 -3.49 -2.04
N ILE A 91 -7.86 -4.18 -3.09
CA ILE A 91 -7.44 -3.93 -4.48
C ILE A 91 -7.76 -2.49 -4.90
N VAL A 92 -8.95 -1.98 -4.57
CA VAL A 92 -9.31 -0.59 -4.85
C VAL A 92 -8.34 0.40 -4.20
N ILE A 93 -7.87 0.12 -2.98
CA ILE A 93 -6.87 0.96 -2.30
C ILE A 93 -5.53 0.95 -3.04
N LEU A 94 -5.06 -0.23 -3.47
CA LEU A 94 -3.80 -0.34 -4.22
C LEU A 94 -3.89 0.41 -5.54
N ASP A 95 -5.00 0.29 -6.27
CA ASP A 95 -5.24 1.00 -7.53
C ASP A 95 -5.32 2.51 -7.33
N LEU A 96 -5.89 2.99 -6.22
CA LEU A 96 -5.89 4.42 -5.89
C LEU A 96 -4.46 4.96 -5.70
N ILE A 97 -3.57 4.19 -5.07
CA ILE A 97 -2.17 4.58 -4.89
C ILE A 97 -1.42 4.55 -6.21
N ASP A 98 -1.55 3.49 -7.02
CA ASP A 98 -0.92 3.42 -8.34
C ASP A 98 -1.32 4.60 -9.22
N ASN A 99 -2.62 4.89 -9.29
CA ASN A 99 -3.13 6.02 -10.07
C ASN A 99 -2.62 7.37 -9.56
N TYR A 100 -2.35 7.49 -8.26
CA TYR A 100 -1.78 8.69 -7.68
C TYR A 100 -0.30 8.83 -8.01
N LEU A 101 0.47 7.76 -7.82
CA LEU A 101 1.90 7.68 -8.15
C LEU A 101 2.17 7.99 -9.62
N ASN A 102 1.31 7.55 -10.53
CA ASN A 102 1.41 7.83 -11.97
C ASN A 102 1.12 9.29 -12.35
N LYS A 103 0.48 10.07 -11.47
CA LYS A 103 0.15 11.48 -11.73
C LYS A 103 1.14 12.47 -11.14
N ILE A 104 1.90 12.05 -10.13
CA ILE A 104 2.95 12.85 -9.49
C ILE A 104 4.33 12.47 -10.04
#